data_AF-A0A359D3E4-F1
#
_entry.id   AF-A0A359D3E4-F1
#
_cell.length_a   1.000
_cell.length_b   1.000
_cell.length_c   1.000
_cell.angle_alpha   90.00
_cell.angle_beta   90.00
_cell.angle_gamma   90.00
#
_symmetry.space_group_name_H-M   'P 1'
#
loop_
_entity.id
_entity.type
_entity.pdbx_description
1 polymer ?
#
loop_
_entity_poly.entity_id
_entity_poly.type
_entity_poly.pdbx_seq_one_letter_code
_entity_poly.pdbx_strand_id
1 'polypeptide(L)'
;MKNILLSGLCLVFALSISAQEADFEAPINPDFLKYQKNIYENKIPAFSELGHPLNEIPLYVKPDFTNYLKQQENKSVMFDAVYDMRNHGLLTSVKNQGNCGACWTFASIGSLESYSIKTGFGTFNFSEQNVRTCHGFYLDPASGTCSGGNPKKSAAYFTRGDGPVLETADPYNTNSQQTCNTTLTPAANVNNFCILPGTQNVIKQALLDYGALYTNMMYSSAYLNSSNNTYFYAGTEGTNHAVLLAGWDDNKVTAGGTGAWIIKNSYGTSWGENGYFYVSYNDSAILTTNAYFPSIGNYDAYEEIYMYDELGWISNIGYTSEVAYGLIKFIAGSNEKITKVGTYINSAGASISFEIYDTKTDNTLSGLLASVPEQQCAWPGYHTFSLPQQINISSGNDFYIKVRYNTPGYNYPLPIERLSTDYAEPQIADGVCWASSSGTTWTAYGASQAGKERDLCIRAYTLPQGTDEKLLLSKTETVEVFPNPAQNAFTIKSDVGAIIKIEMMNSEGKLVSKIEPDQQNTKFEFNTSALSSGVYFLRIVTKNNTYFRKITLIE
;
A
#
# COMPACT_ATOMS: atom_id res chain seq x y z
N MET A 1 -53.16 -51.71 -42.08
CA MET A 1 -52.70 -50.75 -41.07
C MET A 1 -51.62 -51.38 -40.22
N LYS A 2 -50.36 -50.96 -40.40
CA LYS A 2 -49.38 -50.65 -39.33
C LYS A 2 -48.06 -50.30 -40.02
N ASN A 3 -47.82 -48.99 -40.12
CA ASN A 3 -46.59 -48.41 -40.63
C ASN A 3 -45.50 -48.51 -39.57
N ILE A 4 -44.31 -48.90 -40.01
CA ILE A 4 -43.07 -48.90 -39.22
C ILE A 4 -42.53 -47.47 -39.26
N LEU A 5 -42.47 -46.79 -38.10
CA LEU A 5 -41.76 -45.52 -37.95
C LEU A 5 -40.32 -45.82 -37.53
N LEU A 6 -39.36 -45.43 -38.37
CA LEU A 6 -37.94 -45.34 -38.07
C LEU A 6 -37.70 -43.96 -37.41
N SER A 7 -37.39 -43.93 -36.12
CA SER A 7 -36.93 -42.71 -35.44
C SER A 7 -35.41 -42.62 -35.51
N GLY A 8 -34.92 -41.80 -36.45
CA GLY A 8 -33.52 -41.39 -36.51
C GLY A 8 -33.21 -40.38 -35.41
N LEU A 9 -32.30 -40.73 -34.50
CA LEU A 9 -31.79 -39.86 -33.45
C LEU A 9 -30.60 -39.07 -34.02
N CYS A 10 -30.82 -37.85 -34.50
CA CYS A 10 -29.74 -36.92 -34.81
C CYS A 10 -29.22 -36.30 -33.50
N LEU A 11 -28.08 -36.78 -33.00
CA LEU A 11 -27.29 -36.04 -32.02
C LEU A 11 -26.60 -34.87 -32.73
N VAL A 12 -27.11 -33.66 -32.52
CA VAL A 12 -26.40 -32.43 -32.87
C VAL A 12 -25.45 -32.12 -31.72
N PHE A 13 -24.15 -32.35 -31.91
CA PHE A 13 -23.12 -31.77 -31.06
C PHE A 13 -23.04 -30.27 -31.38
N ALA A 14 -23.70 -29.45 -30.57
CA ALA A 14 -23.47 -28.01 -30.56
C ALA A 14 -22.09 -27.76 -29.93
N LEU A 15 -21.05 -27.65 -30.76
CA LEU A 15 -19.79 -27.02 -30.36
C LEU A 15 -20.07 -25.52 -30.18
N SER A 16 -20.50 -25.14 -28.98
CA SER A 16 -20.52 -23.74 -28.56
C SER A 16 -19.07 -23.29 -28.39
N ILE A 17 -18.48 -22.74 -29.45
CA ILE A 17 -17.29 -21.91 -29.32
C ILE A 17 -17.78 -20.62 -28.63
N SER A 18 -17.63 -20.54 -27.31
CA SER A 18 -17.94 -19.32 -26.57
C SER A 18 -16.90 -18.27 -26.94
N ALA A 19 -17.31 -17.28 -27.75
CA ALA A 19 -16.50 -16.10 -28.00
C ALA A 19 -16.24 -15.34 -26.69
N GLN A 20 -15.03 -14.82 -26.51
CA GLN A 20 -14.67 -13.98 -25.38
C GLN A 20 -15.53 -12.71 -25.39
N GLU A 21 -16.07 -12.35 -24.22
CA GLU A 21 -16.78 -11.09 -24.04
C GLU A 21 -15.85 -9.91 -24.30
N ALA A 22 -16.37 -8.84 -24.90
CA ALA A 22 -15.63 -7.59 -25.06
C ALA A 22 -15.42 -6.91 -23.71
N ASP A 23 -14.16 -6.64 -23.38
CA ASP A 23 -13.77 -5.86 -22.21
C ASP A 23 -14.01 -4.37 -22.43
N PHE A 24 -14.22 -3.67 -21.32
CA PHE A 24 -14.38 -2.22 -21.27
C PHE A 24 -13.59 -1.63 -20.09
N GLU A 25 -13.23 -0.35 -20.21
CA GLU A 25 -12.37 0.35 -19.25
C GLU A 25 -13.21 1.14 -18.23
N ALA A 26 -12.73 1.22 -16.99
CA ALA A 26 -13.35 2.00 -15.93
C ALA A 26 -13.39 3.50 -16.28
N PRO A 27 -14.43 4.21 -15.84
CA PRO A 27 -14.49 5.66 -16.04
C PRO A 27 -13.34 6.34 -15.30
N ILE A 28 -12.73 7.33 -15.97
CA ILE A 28 -11.72 8.20 -15.37
C ILE A 28 -12.36 8.99 -14.23
N ASN A 29 -11.62 9.15 -13.14
CA ASN A 29 -12.03 9.97 -12.01
C ASN A 29 -12.37 11.41 -12.46
N PRO A 30 -13.59 11.91 -12.23
CA PRO A 30 -13.97 13.28 -12.55
C PRO A 30 -13.06 14.35 -11.91
N ASP A 31 -12.53 14.10 -10.72
CA ASP A 31 -11.61 15.02 -10.04
C ASP A 31 -10.28 15.12 -10.79
N PHE A 32 -9.81 13.99 -11.35
CA PHE A 32 -8.62 13.95 -12.20
C PHE A 32 -8.85 14.68 -13.53
N LEU A 33 -10.02 14.49 -14.16
CA LEU A 33 -10.37 15.23 -15.38
C LEU A 33 -10.46 16.74 -15.13
N LYS A 34 -11.04 17.14 -13.99
CA LYS A 34 -11.09 18.55 -13.56
C LYS A 34 -9.68 19.09 -13.32
N TYR A 35 -8.81 18.32 -12.67
CA TYR A 35 -7.40 18.65 -12.48
C TYR A 35 -6.67 18.87 -13.82
N GLN A 36 -6.76 17.91 -14.75
CA GLN A 36 -6.11 18.04 -16.07
C GLN A 36 -6.60 19.27 -16.83
N LYS A 37 -7.92 19.49 -16.87
CA LYS A 37 -8.51 20.67 -17.48
C LYS A 37 -7.96 21.96 -16.86
N ASN A 38 -7.90 22.03 -15.53
CA ASN A 38 -7.42 23.22 -14.84
C ASN A 38 -5.92 23.47 -15.08
N ILE A 39 -5.10 22.43 -15.28
CA ILE A 39 -3.70 22.60 -15.71
C ILE A 39 -3.65 23.23 -17.09
N TYR A 40 -4.36 22.67 -18.09
CA TYR A 40 -4.35 23.24 -19.44
C TYR A 40 -4.87 24.69 -19.49
N GLU A 41 -5.80 25.04 -18.60
CA GLU A 41 -6.35 26.40 -18.49
C GLU A 41 -5.51 27.33 -17.59
N ASN A 42 -4.38 26.87 -17.04
CA ASN A 42 -3.54 27.60 -16.07
C ASN A 42 -4.33 28.11 -14.83
N LYS A 43 -5.25 27.31 -14.34
CA LYS A 43 -6.18 27.64 -13.23
C LYS A 43 -5.83 27.01 -11.88
N ILE A 44 -4.80 26.18 -11.81
CA ILE A 44 -4.35 25.61 -10.53
C ILE A 44 -3.28 26.52 -9.93
N PRO A 45 -3.50 27.11 -8.75
CA PRO A 45 -2.45 27.84 -8.06
C PRO A 45 -1.37 26.86 -7.60
N ALA A 46 -0.14 27.04 -8.08
CA ALA A 46 1.00 26.23 -7.65
C ALA A 46 1.40 26.48 -6.18
N PHE A 47 0.96 27.60 -5.60
CA PHE A 47 1.26 28.00 -4.23
C PHE A 47 0.01 28.57 -3.55
N SER A 48 -0.11 28.32 -2.24
CA SER A 48 -1.06 28.99 -1.36
C SER A 48 -0.73 30.47 -1.22
N GLU A 49 -1.64 31.23 -0.60
CA GLU A 49 -1.49 32.67 -0.38
C GLU A 49 -0.32 33.00 0.57
N LEU A 50 0.14 32.00 1.34
CA LEU A 50 1.33 32.09 2.21
C LEU A 50 2.61 31.58 1.53
N GLY A 51 2.57 31.28 0.22
CA GLY A 51 3.75 30.86 -0.55
C GLY A 51 4.15 29.39 -0.37
N HIS A 52 3.28 28.56 0.20
CA HIS A 52 3.53 27.11 0.30
C HIS A 52 3.02 26.37 -0.94
N PRO A 53 3.81 25.47 -1.54
CA PRO A 53 3.45 24.77 -2.78
C PRO A 53 2.28 23.78 -2.59
N LEU A 54 1.43 23.68 -3.61
CA LEU A 54 0.18 22.90 -3.65
C LEU A 54 0.17 22.02 -4.91
N ASN A 55 0.46 20.73 -4.76
CA ASN A 55 0.62 19.83 -5.91
C ASN A 55 0.28 18.36 -5.57
N GLU A 56 -0.79 18.13 -4.81
CA GLU A 56 -1.44 16.82 -4.78
C GLU A 56 -2.26 16.62 -6.07
N ILE A 57 -2.20 15.41 -6.63
CA ILE A 57 -2.89 15.05 -7.87
C ILE A 57 -3.96 14.00 -7.55
N PRO A 58 -5.25 14.23 -7.87
CA PRO A 58 -6.28 13.20 -7.71
C PRO A 58 -5.91 11.89 -8.41
N LEU A 59 -6.37 10.76 -7.89
CA LEU A 59 -6.10 9.45 -8.53
C LEU A 59 -6.77 9.38 -9.91
N TYR A 60 -6.10 8.79 -10.91
CA TYR A 60 -6.65 8.60 -12.27
C TYR A 60 -7.97 7.81 -12.25
N VAL A 61 -8.00 6.70 -11.52
CA VAL A 61 -9.21 5.92 -11.24
C VAL A 61 -9.41 5.81 -9.73
N LYS A 62 -10.65 5.95 -9.27
CA LYS A 62 -11.01 5.77 -7.86
C LYS A 62 -11.04 4.27 -7.53
N PRO A 63 -10.46 3.85 -6.39
CA PRO A 63 -10.75 2.54 -5.84
C PRO A 63 -12.24 2.42 -5.51
N ASP A 64 -12.79 1.22 -5.67
CA ASP A 64 -14.18 0.96 -5.30
C ASP A 64 -14.30 0.54 -3.83
N PHE A 65 -15.17 1.25 -3.12
CA PHE A 65 -15.53 0.94 -1.73
C PHE A 65 -17.04 0.69 -1.57
N THR A 66 -17.80 0.71 -2.67
CA THR A 66 -19.27 0.79 -2.67
C THR A 66 -19.89 -0.33 -1.84
N ASN A 67 -19.45 -1.57 -2.08
CA ASN A 67 -19.99 -2.73 -1.37
C ASN A 67 -19.58 -2.79 0.09
N TYR A 68 -18.33 -2.43 0.40
CA TYR A 68 -17.86 -2.33 1.78
C TYR A 68 -18.68 -1.32 2.58
N LEU A 69 -18.91 -0.12 2.04
CA LEU A 69 -19.65 0.95 2.72
C LEU A 69 -21.10 0.55 3.01
N LYS A 70 -21.78 -0.14 2.09
CA LYS A 70 -23.13 -0.69 2.32
C LYS A 70 -23.18 -1.69 3.49
N GLN A 71 -22.13 -2.47 3.70
CA GLN A 71 -22.08 -3.48 4.77
C GLN A 71 -21.79 -2.88 6.16
N GLN A 72 -21.26 -1.66 6.22
CA GLN A 72 -20.81 -1.02 7.47
C GLN A 72 -21.87 -0.15 8.15
N GLU A 73 -23.04 0.07 7.52
CA GLU A 73 -24.08 0.99 8.02
C GLU A 73 -24.62 0.67 9.44
N ASN A 74 -24.23 -0.45 10.07
CA ASN A 74 -24.76 -0.88 11.38
C ASN A 74 -23.71 -1.32 12.43
N LYS A 75 -22.40 -1.04 12.26
CA LYS A 75 -21.37 -1.43 13.25
C LYS A 75 -20.96 -0.26 14.14
N SER A 76 -21.37 -0.30 15.41
CA SER A 76 -20.84 0.58 16.46
C SER A 76 -19.47 0.07 16.90
N VAL A 77 -18.44 0.91 16.74
CA VAL A 77 -17.09 0.69 17.27
C VAL A 77 -16.78 1.85 18.21
N MET A 78 -16.33 1.55 19.42
CA MET A 78 -15.94 2.56 20.40
C MET A 78 -14.43 2.76 20.34
N PHE A 79 -14.01 4.01 20.16
CA PHE A 79 -12.62 4.45 20.22
C PHE A 79 -12.44 5.39 21.42
N ASP A 80 -11.22 5.48 21.94
CA ASP A 80 -10.89 6.55 22.88
C ASP A 80 -11.14 7.92 22.24
N ALA A 81 -11.56 8.90 23.05
CA ALA A 81 -11.91 10.23 22.56
C ALA A 81 -10.72 10.95 21.92
N VAL A 82 -9.49 10.65 22.35
CA VAL A 82 -8.27 11.27 21.85
C VAL A 82 -7.21 10.21 21.62
N TYR A 83 -6.57 10.26 20.46
CA TYR A 83 -5.36 9.50 20.16
C TYR A 83 -4.39 10.43 19.43
N ASP A 84 -3.27 10.74 20.07
CA ASP A 84 -2.29 11.70 19.57
C ASP A 84 -0.91 11.06 19.47
N MET A 85 -0.51 10.66 18.26
CA MET A 85 0.73 9.94 18.00
C MET A 85 1.99 10.72 18.38
N ARG A 86 1.90 12.06 18.56
CA ARG A 86 3.01 12.88 19.10
C ARG A 86 3.44 12.39 20.49
N ASN A 87 2.52 11.84 21.27
CA ASN A 87 2.77 11.35 22.63
C ASN A 87 3.20 9.87 22.68
N HIS A 88 3.19 9.17 21.54
CA HIS A 88 3.45 7.72 21.49
C HIS A 88 4.81 7.34 20.89
N GLY A 89 5.61 8.32 20.44
CA GLY A 89 6.90 8.06 19.80
C GLY A 89 6.77 7.32 18.47
N LEU A 90 5.60 7.39 17.81
CA LEU A 90 5.30 6.69 16.56
C LEU A 90 5.49 7.57 15.31
N LEU A 91 6.09 8.75 15.46
CA LEU A 91 6.30 9.74 14.40
C LEU A 91 7.77 10.16 14.36
N THR A 92 8.30 10.35 13.17
CA THR A 92 9.57 11.05 12.93
C THR A 92 9.41 12.57 13.05
N SER A 93 10.51 13.31 13.02
CA SER A 93 10.51 14.77 13.08
C SER A 93 9.73 15.41 11.92
N VAL A 94 9.18 16.61 12.12
CA VAL A 94 8.61 17.43 11.05
C VAL A 94 9.72 17.87 10.09
N LYS A 95 9.49 17.67 8.79
CA LYS A 95 10.39 18.08 7.69
C LYS A 95 9.81 19.28 6.92
N ASN A 96 10.54 19.77 5.91
CA ASN A 96 10.16 20.94 5.12
C ASN A 96 10.35 20.71 3.62
N GLN A 97 9.26 20.73 2.84
CA GLN A 97 9.27 20.58 1.38
C GLN A 97 9.74 21.84 0.62
N GLY A 98 9.91 22.97 1.33
CA GLY A 98 10.30 24.23 0.73
C GLY A 98 9.31 24.70 -0.33
N ASN A 99 9.82 25.10 -1.50
CA ASN A 99 9.03 25.60 -2.62
C ASN A 99 8.69 24.53 -3.68
N CYS A 100 8.91 23.26 -3.37
CA CYS A 100 8.63 22.16 -4.30
C CYS A 100 7.27 21.51 -4.02
N GLY A 101 6.54 21.17 -5.08
CA GLY A 101 5.30 20.38 -5.07
C GLY A 101 5.50 18.91 -4.68
N ALA A 102 6.08 18.65 -3.51
CA ALA A 102 6.51 17.32 -3.07
C ALA A 102 5.71 16.76 -1.88
N CYS A 103 4.67 17.46 -1.40
CA CYS A 103 3.87 17.07 -0.22
C CYS A 103 3.48 15.58 -0.19
N TRP A 104 3.14 15.00 -1.35
CA TRP A 104 2.77 13.61 -1.51
C TRP A 104 3.87 12.61 -1.11
N THR A 105 5.15 12.98 -1.33
CA THR A 105 6.30 12.17 -0.91
C THR A 105 6.48 12.19 0.60
N PHE A 106 6.37 13.38 1.23
CA PHE A 106 6.45 13.55 2.69
C PHE A 106 5.32 12.80 3.41
N ALA A 107 4.09 12.87 2.90
CA ALA A 107 2.97 12.13 3.47
C ALA A 107 3.16 10.60 3.32
N SER A 108 3.68 10.14 2.18
CA SER A 108 3.90 8.71 1.94
C SER A 108 5.05 8.14 2.79
N ILE A 109 6.20 8.82 2.81
CA ILE A 109 7.33 8.44 3.66
C ILE A 109 6.97 8.54 5.14
N GLY A 110 6.27 9.59 5.57
CA GLY A 110 5.83 9.71 6.95
C GLY A 110 4.94 8.55 7.40
N SER A 111 4.10 8.02 6.49
CA SER A 111 3.28 6.84 6.76
C SER A 111 4.14 5.58 6.88
N LEU A 112 5.08 5.37 5.95
CA LEU A 112 6.00 4.23 5.98
C LEU A 112 6.93 4.25 7.22
N GLU A 113 7.52 5.40 7.56
CA GLU A 113 8.35 5.57 8.75
C GLU A 113 7.55 5.30 10.02
N SER A 114 6.31 5.78 10.10
CA SER A 114 5.42 5.52 11.23
C SER A 114 5.09 4.03 11.38
N TYR A 115 4.79 3.34 10.27
CA TYR A 115 4.57 1.90 10.27
C TYR A 115 5.81 1.12 10.72
N SER A 116 7.00 1.53 10.25
CA SER A 116 8.27 0.93 10.64
C SER A 116 8.54 1.04 12.14
N ILE A 117 8.31 2.22 12.72
CA ILE A 117 8.45 2.42 14.17
C ILE A 117 7.43 1.57 14.93
N LYS A 118 6.17 1.58 14.47
CA LYS A 118 5.05 0.89 15.11
C LYS A 118 5.25 -0.62 15.17
N THR A 119 5.76 -1.21 14.09
CA THR A 119 6.06 -2.65 14.02
C THR A 119 7.36 -3.02 14.74
N GLY A 120 8.16 -2.02 15.14
CA GLY A 120 9.48 -2.22 15.75
C GLY A 120 10.54 -2.66 14.75
N PHE A 121 10.32 -2.45 13.44
CA PHE A 121 11.32 -2.75 12.41
C PHE A 121 12.52 -1.79 12.50
N GLY A 122 12.25 -0.52 12.77
CA GLY A 122 13.30 0.46 13.06
C GLY A 122 12.80 1.89 13.00
N THR A 123 13.70 2.83 13.26
CA THR A 123 13.47 4.26 13.02
C THR A 123 14.34 4.68 11.86
N PHE A 124 13.70 5.06 10.76
CA PHE A 124 14.36 5.47 9.54
C PHE A 124 14.09 6.93 9.25
N ASN A 125 15.02 7.54 8.51
CA ASN A 125 14.83 8.83 7.86
C ASN A 125 15.00 8.59 6.36
N PHE A 126 13.89 8.31 5.68
CA PHE A 126 13.89 8.02 4.24
C PHE A 126 13.91 9.31 3.42
N SER A 127 14.38 9.18 2.18
CA SER A 127 14.57 10.29 1.25
C SER A 127 13.31 10.61 0.45
N GLU A 128 12.66 11.75 0.73
CA GLU A 128 11.61 12.29 -0.13
C GLU A 128 12.13 12.68 -1.52
N GLN A 129 13.41 13.06 -1.60
CA GLN A 129 14.10 13.38 -2.84
C GLN A 129 14.03 12.22 -3.82
N ASN A 130 14.40 11.01 -3.38
CA ASN A 130 14.50 9.87 -4.28
C ASN A 130 13.12 9.42 -4.78
N VAL A 131 12.11 9.38 -3.90
CA VAL A 131 10.71 9.11 -4.32
C VAL A 131 10.26 10.13 -5.37
N ARG A 132 10.56 11.42 -5.15
CA ARG A 132 10.17 12.51 -6.04
C ARG A 132 10.85 12.41 -7.41
N THR A 133 12.12 11.99 -7.47
CA THR A 133 12.87 11.97 -8.74
C THR A 133 12.77 10.65 -9.48
N CYS A 134 12.55 9.55 -8.78
CA CYS A 134 12.66 8.20 -9.34
C CYS A 134 11.31 7.52 -9.59
N HIS A 135 10.16 8.18 -9.41
CA HIS A 135 8.86 7.52 -9.55
C HIS A 135 8.51 7.03 -10.97
N GLY A 136 9.19 7.52 -12.03
CA GLY A 136 9.04 7.04 -13.42
C GLY A 136 7.83 7.56 -14.20
N PHE A 137 6.93 8.31 -13.55
CA PHE A 137 5.78 8.95 -14.22
C PHE A 137 6.21 10.20 -14.99
N TYR A 138 5.32 10.70 -15.84
CA TYR A 138 5.51 11.94 -16.58
C TYR A 138 5.94 13.09 -15.67
N LEU A 139 6.96 13.83 -16.12
CA LEU A 139 7.46 15.04 -15.48
C LEU A 139 7.09 16.22 -16.37
N ASP A 140 6.22 17.10 -15.85
CA ASP A 140 5.88 18.34 -16.54
C ASP A 140 7.16 19.17 -16.80
N PRO A 141 7.45 19.61 -18.03
CA PRO A 141 8.70 20.31 -18.34
C PRO A 141 8.89 21.63 -17.57
N ALA A 142 7.79 22.30 -17.18
CA ALA A 142 7.88 23.58 -16.47
C ALA A 142 8.20 23.41 -14.98
N SER A 143 7.60 22.42 -14.34
CA SER A 143 7.74 22.15 -12.90
C SER A 143 8.70 21.00 -12.56
N GLY A 144 9.16 20.25 -13.56
CA GLY A 144 10.11 19.14 -13.45
C GLY A 144 9.69 18.13 -12.38
N THR A 145 10.63 17.82 -11.49
CA THR A 145 10.40 16.90 -10.36
C THR A 145 9.48 17.48 -9.28
N CYS A 146 9.12 18.75 -9.35
CA CYS A 146 8.16 19.40 -8.45
C CYS A 146 6.73 19.44 -9.00
N SER A 147 6.43 18.65 -10.03
CA SER A 147 5.14 18.59 -10.74
C SER A 147 3.97 18.01 -9.93
N GLY A 148 4.24 17.47 -8.74
CA GLY A 148 3.20 16.90 -7.89
C GLY A 148 2.97 15.41 -8.08
N GLY A 149 2.12 14.87 -7.20
CA GLY A 149 1.87 13.44 -7.17
C GLY A 149 0.83 13.02 -6.15
N ASN A 150 0.79 11.73 -5.91
CA ASN A 150 -0.23 11.06 -5.13
C ASN A 150 0.33 9.73 -4.58
N PRO A 151 -0.39 9.02 -3.70
CA PRO A 151 0.19 7.86 -3.03
C PRO A 151 0.41 6.68 -3.99
N LYS A 152 -0.29 6.61 -5.13
CA LYS A 152 -0.03 5.58 -6.16
C LYS A 152 1.32 5.77 -6.86
N LYS A 153 1.74 7.02 -7.11
CA LYS A 153 3.11 7.29 -7.61
C LYS A 153 4.18 6.80 -6.64
N SER A 154 3.96 7.02 -5.33
CA SER A 154 4.87 6.52 -4.28
C SER A 154 4.85 4.99 -4.22
N ALA A 155 3.65 4.40 -4.27
CA ALA A 155 3.49 2.95 -4.26
C ALA A 155 4.21 2.28 -5.43
N ALA A 156 4.08 2.80 -6.66
CA ALA A 156 4.77 2.23 -7.82
C ALA A 156 6.29 2.18 -7.63
N TYR A 157 6.89 3.27 -7.13
CA TYR A 157 8.32 3.34 -6.79
C TYR A 157 8.72 2.32 -5.72
N PHE A 158 7.97 2.22 -4.63
CA PHE A 158 8.27 1.29 -3.54
C PHE A 158 8.10 -0.17 -3.96
N THR A 159 6.97 -0.53 -4.57
CA THR A 159 6.60 -1.94 -4.80
C THR A 159 7.35 -2.57 -5.97
N ARG A 160 8.02 -1.76 -6.79
CA ARG A 160 8.92 -2.24 -7.86
C ARG A 160 10.38 -2.32 -7.44
N GLY A 161 10.68 -2.04 -6.17
CA GLY A 161 12.00 -2.26 -5.59
C GLY A 161 13.01 -1.12 -5.76
N ASP A 162 12.62 0.04 -6.28
CA ASP A 162 13.53 1.17 -6.47
C ASP A 162 13.91 1.88 -5.15
N GLY A 163 13.23 1.54 -4.05
CA GLY A 163 13.47 2.14 -2.74
C GLY A 163 12.58 1.59 -1.62
N PRO A 164 12.50 2.28 -0.47
CA PRO A 164 13.05 3.60 -0.19
C PRO A 164 14.58 3.62 0.01
N VAL A 165 15.22 4.77 -0.24
CA VAL A 165 16.61 5.05 0.18
C VAL A 165 16.65 6.00 1.38
N LEU A 166 17.79 6.08 2.08
CA LEU A 166 17.96 6.98 3.22
C LEU A 166 18.17 8.43 2.77
N GLU A 167 17.66 9.37 3.56
CA GLU A 167 17.88 10.82 3.40
C GLU A 167 19.38 11.18 3.38
N THR A 168 20.22 10.44 4.11
CA THR A 168 21.68 10.65 4.08
C THR A 168 22.33 10.23 2.77
N ALA A 169 21.68 9.38 1.98
CA ALA A 169 22.18 8.92 0.68
C ALA A 169 21.69 9.80 -0.47
N ASP A 170 20.46 10.33 -0.39
CA ASP A 170 19.89 11.26 -1.35
C ASP A 170 19.18 12.43 -0.64
N PRO A 171 19.93 13.46 -0.20
CA PRO A 171 19.37 14.55 0.60
C PRO A 171 18.35 15.41 -0.15
N TYR A 172 17.34 15.90 0.57
CA TYR A 172 16.30 16.73 0.00
C TYR A 172 16.81 18.06 -0.58
N ASN A 173 16.53 18.28 -1.86
CA ASN A 173 16.85 19.50 -2.59
C ASN A 173 15.60 20.07 -3.25
N THR A 174 15.26 21.32 -2.94
CA THR A 174 14.03 21.96 -3.43
C THR A 174 14.07 22.37 -4.91
N ASN A 175 15.23 22.26 -5.57
CA ASN A 175 15.36 22.55 -7.00
C ASN A 175 14.50 21.58 -7.83
N SER A 176 13.76 22.09 -8.81
CA SER A 176 12.87 21.28 -9.67
C SER A 176 13.59 20.45 -10.73
N GLN A 177 14.84 20.80 -11.06
CA GLN A 177 15.65 20.18 -12.11
C GLN A 177 16.57 19.08 -11.58
N GLN A 178 16.21 18.44 -10.47
CA GLN A 178 16.92 17.26 -9.99
C GLN A 178 16.64 16.06 -10.90
N THR A 179 17.51 15.06 -10.85
CA THR A 179 17.39 13.82 -11.64
C THR A 179 17.36 12.62 -10.71
N CYS A 180 16.79 11.51 -11.16
CA CYS A 180 16.79 10.27 -10.38
C CYS A 180 18.23 9.75 -10.22
N ASN A 181 18.63 9.46 -8.99
CA ASN A 181 19.85 8.73 -8.72
C ASN A 181 19.55 7.22 -8.62
N THR A 182 19.69 6.53 -9.76
CA THR A 182 19.43 5.07 -9.89
C THR A 182 20.56 4.19 -9.34
N THR A 183 21.65 4.79 -8.86
CA THR A 183 22.81 4.02 -8.35
C THR A 183 22.71 3.69 -6.86
N LEU A 184 21.70 4.23 -6.18
CA LEU A 184 21.52 4.05 -4.75
C LEU A 184 20.83 2.73 -4.43
N THR A 185 21.32 2.07 -3.39
CA THR A 185 20.71 0.84 -2.88
C THR A 185 19.55 1.18 -1.95
N PRO A 186 18.38 0.52 -2.11
CA PRO A 186 17.29 0.63 -1.16
C PRO A 186 17.72 0.23 0.26
N ALA A 187 17.15 0.92 1.24
CA ALA A 187 17.37 0.66 2.66
C ALA A 187 16.37 -0.37 3.24
N ALA A 188 15.26 -0.61 2.54
CA ALA A 188 14.23 -1.55 2.93
C ALA A 188 13.42 -2.01 1.71
N ASN A 189 12.78 -3.17 1.83
CA ASN A 189 11.78 -3.66 0.88
C ASN A 189 10.38 -3.26 1.34
N VAL A 190 9.56 -2.74 0.43
CA VAL A 190 8.18 -2.30 0.69
C VAL A 190 7.25 -2.90 -0.37
N ASN A 191 6.66 -4.04 -0.03
CA ASN A 191 5.99 -4.87 -1.04
C ASN A 191 4.45 -4.86 -0.88
N ASN A 192 3.88 -4.02 -0.01
CA ASN A 192 2.44 -3.83 0.11
C ASN A 192 2.09 -2.35 0.24
N PHE A 193 0.94 -1.98 -0.31
CA PHE A 193 0.36 -0.65 -0.29
C PHE A 193 -1.15 -0.78 -0.23
N CYS A 194 -1.84 0.03 0.56
CA CYS A 194 -3.30 -0.04 0.69
C CYS A 194 -3.93 1.35 0.68
N ILE A 195 -5.13 1.46 0.11
CA ILE A 195 -5.97 2.66 0.09
C ILE A 195 -7.23 2.40 0.92
N LEU A 196 -7.62 3.36 1.76
CA LEU A 196 -8.74 3.26 2.69
C LEU A 196 -9.90 4.20 2.30
N PRO A 197 -11.15 3.80 2.57
CA PRO A 197 -12.28 4.73 2.52
C PRO A 197 -12.16 5.78 3.63
N GLY A 198 -12.64 7.00 3.37
CA GLY A 198 -12.59 8.12 4.31
C GLY A 198 -13.62 8.04 5.46
N THR A 199 -14.05 6.85 5.88
CA THR A 199 -14.97 6.75 7.02
C THR A 199 -14.21 6.86 8.33
N GLN A 200 -14.75 7.65 9.26
CA GLN A 200 -14.08 7.96 10.52
C GLN A 200 -13.63 6.70 11.28
N ASN A 201 -14.48 5.68 11.37
CA ASN A 201 -14.15 4.44 12.08
C ASN A 201 -13.02 3.65 11.40
N VAL A 202 -12.99 3.59 10.07
CA VAL A 202 -11.92 2.90 9.34
C VAL A 202 -10.60 3.63 9.52
N ILE A 203 -10.63 4.96 9.46
CA ILE A 203 -9.44 5.78 9.62
C ILE A 203 -8.89 5.71 11.04
N LYS A 204 -9.74 5.82 12.08
CA LYS A 204 -9.33 5.64 13.48
C LYS A 204 -8.72 4.25 13.71
N GLN A 205 -9.35 3.20 13.20
CA GLN A 205 -8.83 1.84 13.31
C GLN A 205 -7.49 1.68 12.59
N ALA A 206 -7.35 2.22 11.38
CA ALA A 206 -6.12 2.15 10.62
C ALA A 206 -4.96 2.91 11.30
N LEU A 207 -5.21 4.04 11.95
CA LEU A 207 -4.22 4.74 12.77
C LEU A 207 -3.71 3.87 13.94
N LEU A 208 -4.61 3.09 14.54
CA LEU A 208 -4.29 2.15 15.62
C LEU A 208 -3.55 0.91 15.13
N ASP A 209 -3.80 0.44 13.91
CA ASP A 209 -3.23 -0.80 13.38
C ASP A 209 -1.92 -0.58 12.61
N TYR A 210 -1.85 0.51 11.83
CA TYR A 210 -0.79 0.75 10.85
C TYR A 210 0.03 2.02 11.13
N GLY A 211 -0.38 2.84 12.10
CA GLY A 211 0.32 4.10 12.39
C GLY A 211 -0.18 5.21 11.49
N ALA A 212 0.65 6.23 11.26
CA ALA A 212 0.24 7.43 10.57
C ALA A 212 -0.13 7.14 9.10
N LEU A 213 -1.14 7.84 8.59
CA LEU A 213 -1.69 7.58 7.25
C LEU A 213 -1.40 8.77 6.33
N TYR A 214 -1.11 8.48 5.07
CA TYR A 214 -1.25 9.49 4.02
C TYR A 214 -2.71 9.92 3.94
N THR A 215 -2.99 11.24 3.88
CA THR A 215 -4.29 11.78 3.45
C THR A 215 -4.10 13.01 2.58
N ASN A 216 -5.09 13.34 1.76
CA ASN A 216 -5.17 14.59 1.03
C ASN A 216 -6.21 15.55 1.63
N MET A 217 -6.11 16.82 1.25
CA MET A 217 -7.05 17.89 1.59
C MET A 217 -7.05 18.98 0.50
N MET A 218 -8.07 19.83 0.50
CA MET A 218 -7.96 21.16 -0.10
C MET A 218 -7.33 22.07 0.94
N TYR A 219 -6.20 22.69 0.63
CA TYR A 219 -5.55 23.72 1.45
C TYR A 219 -5.62 25.11 0.79
N SER A 220 -6.14 26.08 1.54
CA SER A 220 -5.96 27.52 1.32
C SER A 220 -5.87 28.18 2.69
N SER A 221 -4.98 29.16 2.84
CA SER A 221 -4.77 29.84 4.12
C SER A 221 -6.01 30.60 4.61
N ALA A 222 -6.97 30.88 3.72
CA ALA A 222 -8.25 31.50 4.05
C ALA A 222 -9.11 30.67 5.02
N TYR A 223 -8.88 29.35 5.07
CA TYR A 223 -9.63 28.41 5.92
C TYR A 223 -8.85 27.99 7.18
N LEU A 224 -7.63 28.49 7.35
CA LEU A 224 -6.80 28.25 8.53
C LEU A 224 -7.06 29.33 9.58
N ASN A 225 -7.47 28.89 10.77
CA ASN A 225 -7.45 29.74 11.96
C ASN A 225 -6.09 29.60 12.65
N SER A 226 -5.22 30.60 12.44
CA SER A 226 -3.87 30.64 13.00
C SER A 226 -3.83 30.84 14.52
N SER A 227 -4.92 31.31 15.15
CA SER A 227 -4.95 31.54 16.60
C SER A 227 -5.01 30.25 17.42
N ASN A 228 -5.58 29.18 16.84
CA ASN A 228 -5.76 27.90 17.49
C ASN A 228 -5.34 26.69 16.64
N ASN A 229 -4.70 26.96 15.50
CA ASN A 229 -4.22 25.97 14.52
C ASN A 229 -5.33 24.99 14.07
N THR A 230 -6.55 25.50 13.88
CA THR A 230 -7.67 24.70 13.35
C THR A 230 -7.95 25.07 11.89
N TYR A 231 -8.38 24.10 11.11
CA TYR A 231 -8.67 24.22 9.69
C TYR A 231 -10.07 23.67 9.40
N PHE A 232 -10.83 24.38 8.56
CA PHE A 232 -12.13 23.92 8.10
C PHE A 232 -12.48 24.49 6.73
N TYR A 233 -12.50 23.62 5.73
CA TYR A 233 -13.05 23.89 4.40
C TYR A 233 -14.41 23.23 4.24
N ALA A 234 -15.41 24.01 3.82
CA ALA A 234 -16.79 23.55 3.57
C ALA A 234 -17.19 23.63 2.09
N GLY A 235 -16.23 23.90 1.20
CA GLY A 235 -16.51 24.09 -0.22
C GLY A 235 -16.52 22.78 -1.02
N THR A 236 -16.44 22.91 -2.34
CA THR A 236 -16.58 21.78 -3.28
C THR A 236 -15.40 21.65 -4.25
N GLU A 237 -14.33 22.41 -4.02
CA GLU A 237 -13.10 22.27 -4.81
C GLU A 237 -12.37 20.98 -4.46
N GLY A 238 -11.64 20.47 -5.45
CA GLY A 238 -10.82 19.26 -5.28
C GLY A 238 -9.62 19.50 -4.38
N THR A 239 -8.97 18.42 -3.97
CA THR A 239 -7.76 18.46 -3.14
C THR A 239 -6.56 19.01 -3.91
N ASN A 240 -5.62 19.58 -3.17
CA ASN A 240 -4.39 20.16 -3.73
C ASN A 240 -3.16 19.97 -2.81
N HIS A 241 -3.34 19.41 -1.61
CA HIS A 241 -2.27 19.20 -0.64
C HIS A 241 -2.36 17.81 0.01
N ALA A 242 -1.21 17.19 0.24
CA ALA A 242 -1.08 15.92 0.93
C ALA A 242 -0.42 16.12 2.29
N VAL A 243 -0.95 15.47 3.31
CA VAL A 243 -0.51 15.62 4.70
C VAL A 243 -0.52 14.26 5.40
N LEU A 244 0.16 14.18 6.54
CA LEU A 244 0.20 12.96 7.34
C LEU A 244 -0.83 13.05 8.47
N LEU A 245 -1.78 12.11 8.46
CA LEU A 245 -2.76 11.94 9.51
C LEU A 245 -2.11 11.25 10.72
N ALA A 246 -2.06 11.92 11.85
CA ALA A 246 -1.28 11.54 13.03
C ALA A 246 -2.13 11.28 14.28
N GLY A 247 -3.45 11.25 14.15
CA GLY A 247 -4.33 11.05 15.29
C GLY A 247 -5.67 11.77 15.16
N TRP A 248 -6.39 11.84 16.27
CA TRP A 248 -7.68 12.50 16.37
C TRP A 248 -7.94 13.02 17.78
N ASP A 249 -8.84 14.00 17.88
CA ASP A 249 -9.34 14.57 19.12
C ASP A 249 -10.83 14.89 18.96
N ASP A 250 -11.68 14.03 19.53
CA ASP A 250 -13.14 14.16 19.50
C ASP A 250 -13.65 15.39 20.27
N ASN A 251 -12.81 16.01 21.11
CA ASN A 251 -13.16 17.18 21.91
C ASN A 251 -12.66 18.50 21.30
N LYS A 252 -11.87 18.45 20.22
CA LYS A 252 -11.32 19.66 19.59
C LYS A 252 -12.42 20.49 18.96
N VAL A 253 -12.62 21.72 19.43
CA VAL A 253 -13.58 22.66 18.85
C VAL A 253 -12.95 23.36 17.64
N THR A 254 -13.62 23.27 16.48
CA THR A 254 -13.24 23.94 15.23
C THR A 254 -14.39 24.78 14.70
N ALA A 255 -14.14 25.59 13.66
CA ALA A 255 -15.20 26.31 12.96
C ALA A 255 -16.24 25.39 12.29
N GLY A 256 -15.86 24.13 11.99
CA GLY A 256 -16.75 23.14 11.39
C GLY A 256 -17.51 22.28 12.39
N GLY A 257 -17.27 22.44 13.69
CA GLY A 257 -17.87 21.61 14.74
C GLY A 257 -16.85 21.05 15.72
N THR A 258 -17.33 20.23 16.66
CA THR A 258 -16.47 19.54 17.63
C THR A 258 -15.99 18.21 17.06
N GLY A 259 -14.70 17.93 17.22
CA GLY A 259 -14.02 16.78 16.66
C GLY A 259 -13.08 17.17 15.51
N ALA A 260 -11.83 16.75 15.61
CA ALA A 260 -10.82 17.04 14.61
C ALA A 260 -9.79 15.93 14.44
N TRP A 261 -9.24 15.85 13.24
CA TRP A 261 -8.04 15.09 12.90
C TRP A 261 -6.79 15.85 13.29
N ILE A 262 -5.78 15.16 13.82
CA ILE A 262 -4.46 15.71 14.10
C ILE A 262 -3.59 15.49 12.88
N ILE A 263 -3.06 16.57 12.32
CA ILE A 263 -2.32 16.54 11.06
C ILE A 263 -0.87 16.99 11.28
N LYS A 264 0.09 16.21 10.80
CA LYS A 264 1.49 16.59 10.64
C LYS A 264 1.70 17.12 9.23
N ASN A 265 2.13 18.38 9.12
CA ASN A 265 2.38 19.05 7.85
C ASN A 265 3.87 18.94 7.43
N SER A 266 4.17 19.33 6.19
CA SER A 266 5.51 19.30 5.58
C SER A 266 6.06 20.71 5.30
N TYR A 267 5.63 21.71 6.07
CA TYR A 267 6.07 23.11 5.94
C TYR A 267 7.10 23.54 7.01
N GLY A 268 7.74 22.58 7.67
CA GLY A 268 8.72 22.84 8.72
C GLY A 268 8.11 23.12 10.09
N THR A 269 8.96 23.11 11.11
CA THR A 269 8.57 23.26 12.53
C THR A 269 8.13 24.69 12.88
N SER A 270 8.49 25.70 12.10
CA SER A 270 8.07 27.08 12.32
C SER A 270 6.62 27.36 11.88
N TRP A 271 5.97 26.41 11.22
CA TRP A 271 4.60 26.54 10.73
C TRP A 271 3.60 25.90 11.71
N GLY A 272 2.44 26.52 11.90
CA GLY A 272 1.37 26.00 12.77
C GLY A 272 1.82 25.77 14.22
N GLU A 273 1.38 24.66 14.81
CA GLU A 273 1.78 24.20 16.14
C GLU A 273 2.98 23.26 16.04
N ASN A 274 4.18 23.80 15.87
CA ASN A 274 5.42 23.02 15.67
C ASN A 274 5.35 22.05 14.47
N GLY A 275 4.70 22.46 13.38
CA GLY A 275 4.45 21.65 12.19
C GLY A 275 3.13 20.89 12.19
N TYR A 276 2.30 21.05 13.22
CA TYR A 276 1.01 20.37 13.35
C TYR A 276 -0.17 21.35 13.32
N PHE A 277 -1.33 20.83 12.98
CA PHE A 277 -2.61 21.54 13.03
C PHE A 277 -3.76 20.54 13.09
N TYR A 278 -4.98 21.05 13.26
CA TYR A 278 -6.19 20.25 13.43
C TYR A 278 -7.16 20.50 12.28
N VAL A 279 -7.63 19.45 11.61
CA VAL A 279 -8.65 19.55 10.55
C VAL A 279 -9.98 19.05 11.09
N SER A 280 -11.04 19.86 10.97
CA SER A 280 -12.39 19.48 11.37
C SER A 280 -12.81 18.12 10.77
N TYR A 281 -13.52 17.28 11.53
CA TYR A 281 -14.15 16.08 10.97
C TYR A 281 -15.17 16.40 9.88
N ASN A 282 -15.77 17.59 9.92
CA ASN A 282 -16.77 18.03 8.96
C ASN A 282 -16.17 18.73 7.73
N ASP A 283 -14.83 18.79 7.61
CA ASP A 283 -14.17 19.28 6.41
C ASP A 283 -14.59 18.47 5.18
N SER A 284 -14.96 19.15 4.09
CA SER A 284 -15.55 18.51 2.91
C SER A 284 -14.53 17.86 1.96
N ALA A 285 -13.24 18.12 2.13
CA ALA A 285 -12.19 17.70 1.20
C ALA A 285 -11.11 16.80 1.84
N ILE A 286 -11.02 16.73 3.16
CA ILE A 286 -10.14 15.79 3.87
C ILE A 286 -10.59 14.33 3.63
N LEU A 287 -9.65 13.40 3.72
CA LEU A 287 -9.88 11.95 3.64
C LEU A 287 -10.48 11.45 2.31
N THR A 288 -10.31 12.16 1.20
CA THR A 288 -10.78 11.68 -0.11
C THR A 288 -9.86 10.63 -0.74
N THR A 289 -8.56 10.68 -0.42
CA THR A 289 -7.57 9.63 -0.70
C THR A 289 -6.73 9.37 0.55
N ASN A 290 -6.85 8.17 1.12
CA ASN A 290 -6.15 7.75 2.33
C ASN A 290 -5.31 6.53 2.05
N ALA A 291 -4.04 6.51 2.45
CA ALA A 291 -3.19 5.36 2.17
C ALA A 291 -2.19 5.04 3.27
N TYR A 292 -1.70 3.80 3.25
CA TYR A 292 -0.64 3.30 4.12
C TYR A 292 0.18 2.22 3.43
N PHE A 293 1.37 1.94 3.97
CA PHE A 293 2.35 1.01 3.43
C PHE A 293 2.64 -0.10 4.47
N PRO A 294 1.79 -1.15 4.54
CA PRO A 294 1.84 -2.16 5.60
C PRO A 294 2.85 -3.28 5.33
N SER A 295 4.01 -2.93 4.80
CA SER A 295 5.09 -3.87 4.59
C SER A 295 6.40 -3.12 4.61
N ILE A 296 7.28 -3.54 5.52
CA ILE A 296 8.66 -3.12 5.51
C ILE A 296 9.53 -4.30 5.93
N GLY A 297 10.54 -4.60 5.14
CA GLY A 297 11.47 -5.69 5.37
C GLY A 297 12.90 -5.28 5.02
N ASN A 298 13.86 -6.14 5.34
CA ASN A 298 15.24 -5.93 4.91
C ASN A 298 15.29 -5.94 3.37
N TYR A 299 16.11 -5.06 2.81
CA TYR A 299 16.43 -5.13 1.39
C TYR A 299 17.16 -6.43 1.07
N ASP A 300 16.70 -7.12 0.03
CA ASP A 300 17.33 -8.34 -0.48
C ASP A 300 17.86 -8.06 -1.89
N ALA A 301 19.18 -7.93 -2.01
CA ALA A 301 19.86 -7.67 -3.28
C ALA A 301 19.79 -8.83 -4.27
N TYR A 302 19.30 -10.00 -3.83
CA TYR A 302 19.11 -11.17 -4.67
C TYR A 302 17.64 -11.39 -5.05
N GLU A 303 16.69 -10.64 -4.46
CA GLU A 303 15.28 -10.71 -4.85
C GLU A 303 15.09 -10.00 -6.19
N GLU A 304 14.68 -10.75 -7.19
CA GLU A 304 14.36 -10.24 -8.52
C GLU A 304 12.83 -10.09 -8.67
N ILE A 305 12.39 -9.01 -9.31
CA ILE A 305 10.97 -8.72 -9.56
C ILE A 305 10.71 -8.77 -11.06
N TYR A 306 9.95 -9.78 -11.49
CA TYR A 306 9.45 -9.86 -12.86
C TYR A 306 8.17 -9.04 -12.98
N MET A 307 8.19 -8.05 -13.87
CA MET A 307 7.07 -7.14 -14.12
C MET A 307 7.15 -6.49 -15.49
N TYR A 308 6.01 -6.03 -16.00
CA TYR A 308 5.91 -5.13 -17.15
C TYR A 308 5.18 -3.82 -16.78
N ASP A 309 4.79 -3.64 -15.51
CA ASP A 309 3.96 -2.53 -15.02
C ASP A 309 4.74 -1.58 -14.08
N GLU A 310 5.79 -0.92 -14.56
CA GLU A 310 6.68 -0.10 -13.71
C GLU A 310 5.96 1.08 -13.02
N LEU A 311 4.93 1.65 -13.64
CA LEU A 311 4.06 2.69 -13.08
C LEU A 311 2.85 2.10 -12.34
N GLY A 312 2.58 0.81 -12.53
CA GLY A 312 1.58 0.03 -11.80
C GLY A 312 0.15 0.43 -12.13
N TRP A 313 -0.69 0.51 -11.10
CA TRP A 313 -2.14 0.65 -11.27
C TRP A 313 -2.60 2.05 -11.71
N ILE A 314 -2.74 2.24 -13.04
CA ILE A 314 -3.25 3.46 -13.67
C ILE A 314 -4.78 3.41 -13.82
N SER A 315 -5.30 2.36 -14.46
CA SER A 315 -6.72 2.21 -14.79
C SER A 315 -7.23 0.80 -14.46
N ASN A 316 -8.50 0.53 -14.74
CA ASN A 316 -9.09 -0.80 -14.59
C ASN A 316 -9.82 -1.20 -15.87
N ILE A 317 -9.85 -2.49 -16.16
CA ILE A 317 -10.73 -3.07 -17.17
C ILE A 317 -11.62 -4.13 -16.55
N GLY A 318 -12.69 -4.45 -17.24
CA GLY A 318 -13.47 -5.62 -16.90
C GLY A 318 -14.52 -5.96 -17.94
N TYR A 319 -15.54 -6.63 -17.44
CA TYR A 319 -16.56 -7.32 -18.22
C TYR A 319 -17.91 -7.12 -17.51
N THR A 320 -19.00 -7.67 -18.05
CA THR A 320 -20.30 -7.69 -17.36
C THR A 320 -20.27 -8.49 -16.05
N SER A 321 -19.27 -9.35 -15.89
CA SER A 321 -18.97 -10.13 -14.69
C SER A 321 -18.07 -9.38 -13.69
N GLU A 322 -18.30 -9.60 -12.40
CA GLU A 322 -17.44 -9.19 -11.28
C GLU A 322 -16.18 -10.06 -11.15
N VAL A 323 -16.12 -11.15 -11.93
CA VAL A 323 -14.99 -12.07 -12.01
C VAL A 323 -14.30 -11.92 -13.36
N ALA A 324 -12.99 -11.78 -13.35
CA ALA A 324 -12.15 -11.81 -14.54
C ALA A 324 -10.80 -12.46 -14.25
N TYR A 325 -10.06 -12.73 -15.32
CA TYR A 325 -8.77 -13.39 -15.26
C TYR A 325 -7.73 -12.58 -16.01
N GLY A 326 -6.58 -12.42 -15.38
CA GLY A 326 -5.38 -11.93 -16.02
C GLY A 326 -4.40 -13.09 -16.22
N LEU A 327 -3.62 -13.04 -17.29
CA LEU A 327 -2.55 -13.98 -17.59
C LEU A 327 -1.34 -13.19 -18.06
N ILE A 328 -0.21 -13.42 -17.43
CA ILE A 328 1.07 -12.82 -17.81
C ILE A 328 2.11 -13.91 -18.05
N LYS A 329 2.95 -13.74 -19.06
CA LYS A 329 4.10 -14.58 -19.39
C LYS A 329 5.37 -13.86 -18.96
N PHE A 330 6.26 -14.57 -18.30
CA PHE A 330 7.63 -14.16 -18.05
C PHE A 330 8.61 -15.19 -18.60
N ILE A 331 9.88 -14.80 -18.75
CA ILE A 331 10.98 -15.67 -19.18
C ILE A 331 12.05 -15.57 -18.10
N ALA A 332 12.41 -16.68 -17.46
CA ALA A 332 13.40 -16.67 -16.40
C ALA A 332 14.77 -16.21 -16.93
N GLY A 333 15.34 -15.17 -16.33
CA GLY A 333 16.66 -14.64 -16.69
C GLY A 333 17.78 -15.57 -16.24
N SER A 334 17.65 -16.17 -15.05
CA SER A 334 18.61 -17.12 -14.50
C SER A 334 17.95 -18.34 -13.85
N ASN A 335 18.74 -19.24 -13.26
CA ASN A 335 18.20 -20.37 -12.51
C ASN A 335 17.69 -19.87 -11.15
N GLU A 336 16.38 -19.77 -11.03
CA GLU A 336 15.73 -19.09 -9.92
C GLU A 336 14.63 -19.94 -9.28
N LYS A 337 14.15 -19.50 -8.13
CA LYS A 337 12.98 -20.04 -7.45
C LYS A 337 11.95 -18.93 -7.30
N ILE A 338 10.72 -19.17 -7.73
CA ILE A 338 9.60 -18.24 -7.52
C ILE A 338 9.17 -18.37 -6.05
N THR A 339 9.11 -17.24 -5.34
CA THR A 339 8.82 -17.19 -3.91
C THR A 339 7.47 -16.54 -3.63
N LYS A 340 7.10 -15.51 -4.39
CA LYS A 340 5.85 -14.76 -4.23
C LYS A 340 5.29 -14.35 -5.59
N VAL A 341 4.01 -14.05 -5.58
CA VAL A 341 3.31 -13.34 -6.66
C VAL A 341 2.68 -12.09 -6.09
N GLY A 342 2.54 -11.05 -6.91
CA GLY A 342 1.94 -9.80 -6.48
C GLY A 342 1.08 -9.16 -7.54
N THR A 343 0.08 -8.39 -7.11
CA THR A 343 -0.78 -7.61 -8.01
C THR A 343 -1.47 -6.48 -7.25
N TYR A 344 -2.05 -5.55 -7.99
CA TYR A 344 -3.00 -4.60 -7.44
C TYR A 344 -4.40 -5.20 -7.27
N ILE A 345 -5.13 -4.65 -6.31
CA ILE A 345 -6.54 -4.89 -6.04
C ILE A 345 -7.21 -3.52 -6.10
N ASN A 346 -8.36 -3.43 -6.77
CA ASN A 346 -9.00 -2.14 -7.04
C ASN A 346 -10.37 -1.95 -6.35
N SER A 347 -10.89 -2.97 -5.68
CA SER A 347 -12.14 -2.93 -4.92
C SER A 347 -11.97 -3.55 -3.52
N ALA A 348 -12.64 -2.96 -2.53
CA ALA A 348 -12.61 -3.43 -1.15
C ALA A 348 -13.41 -4.73 -0.98
N GLY A 349 -12.84 -5.70 -0.26
CA GLY A 349 -13.44 -7.02 -0.08
C GLY A 349 -13.34 -7.92 -1.32
N ALA A 350 -12.40 -7.63 -2.23
CA ALA A 350 -12.10 -8.50 -3.36
C ALA A 350 -11.48 -9.82 -2.89
N SER A 351 -11.65 -10.87 -3.69
CA SER A 351 -10.93 -12.13 -3.53
C SER A 351 -10.08 -12.46 -4.75
N ILE A 352 -8.95 -13.12 -4.51
CA ILE A 352 -7.96 -13.39 -5.56
C ILE A 352 -7.33 -14.78 -5.41
N SER A 353 -7.04 -15.44 -6.52
CA SER A 353 -6.27 -16.70 -6.52
C SER A 353 -5.30 -16.74 -7.70
N PHE A 354 -4.26 -17.55 -7.58
CA PHE A 354 -3.18 -17.65 -8.56
C PHE A 354 -2.94 -19.09 -8.98
N GLU A 355 -2.63 -19.29 -10.25
CA GLU A 355 -2.13 -20.54 -10.81
C GLU A 355 -0.89 -20.22 -11.66
N ILE A 356 0.20 -20.97 -11.47
CA ILE A 356 1.45 -20.79 -12.20
C ILE A 356 1.68 -22.00 -13.11
N TYR A 357 1.94 -21.76 -14.39
CA TYR A 357 2.14 -22.80 -15.41
C TYR A 357 3.48 -22.62 -16.12
N ASP A 358 4.05 -23.69 -16.67
CA ASP A 358 5.25 -23.61 -17.53
C ASP A 358 4.93 -23.41 -19.02
N THR A 359 3.71 -23.74 -19.46
CA THR A 359 3.38 -23.82 -20.89
C THR A 359 2.02 -23.19 -21.22
N LYS A 360 2.00 -22.43 -22.31
CA LYS A 360 0.78 -21.97 -22.99
C LYS A 360 0.84 -22.33 -24.47
N THR A 361 -0.12 -23.12 -24.94
CA THR A 361 -0.31 -23.42 -26.37
C THR A 361 -1.69 -22.93 -26.79
N ASP A 362 -1.73 -21.91 -27.65
CA ASP A 362 -2.95 -21.18 -28.00
C ASP A 362 -3.70 -20.69 -26.75
N ASN A 363 -4.91 -21.20 -26.51
CA ASN A 363 -5.71 -20.87 -25.32
C ASN A 363 -5.50 -21.83 -24.14
N THR A 364 -4.69 -22.88 -24.31
CA THR A 364 -4.53 -23.93 -23.30
C THR A 364 -3.31 -23.68 -22.43
N LEU A 365 -3.51 -23.68 -21.11
CA LEU A 365 -2.45 -23.70 -20.11
C LEU A 365 -2.20 -25.14 -19.65
N SER A 366 -0.94 -25.54 -19.52
CA SER A 366 -0.53 -26.87 -19.08
C SER A 366 0.74 -26.80 -18.24
N GLY A 367 1.07 -27.89 -17.54
CA GLY A 367 2.24 -27.92 -16.66
C GLY A 367 2.07 -26.99 -15.45
N LEU A 368 1.00 -27.20 -14.68
CA LEU A 368 0.76 -26.47 -13.43
C LEU A 368 1.91 -26.71 -12.45
N LEU A 369 2.61 -25.64 -12.08
CA LEU A 369 3.74 -25.64 -11.18
C LEU A 369 3.32 -25.38 -9.73
N ALA A 370 2.43 -24.40 -9.52
CA ALA A 370 1.94 -24.00 -8.21
C ALA A 370 0.57 -23.34 -8.28
N SER A 371 -0.11 -23.27 -7.14
CA SER A 371 -1.28 -22.43 -6.95
C SER A 371 -1.27 -21.75 -5.59
N VAL A 372 -1.89 -20.57 -5.54
CA VAL A 372 -2.26 -19.88 -4.31
C VAL A 372 -3.77 -19.93 -4.23
N PRO A 373 -4.34 -20.57 -3.18
CA PRO A 373 -5.80 -20.64 -3.03
C PRO A 373 -6.38 -19.25 -2.83
N GLU A 374 -7.71 -19.14 -2.92
CA GLU A 374 -8.38 -17.85 -2.78
C GLU A 374 -7.99 -17.11 -1.48
N GLN A 375 -7.52 -15.87 -1.64
CA GLN A 375 -7.17 -14.94 -0.58
C GLN A 375 -8.16 -13.79 -0.55
N GLN A 376 -8.48 -13.32 0.64
CA GLN A 376 -9.37 -12.17 0.84
C GLN A 376 -8.55 -10.89 1.00
N CYS A 377 -8.88 -9.88 0.20
CA CYS A 377 -8.23 -8.58 0.19
C CYS A 377 -9.19 -7.52 0.73
N ALA A 378 -8.99 -7.11 1.98
CA ALA A 378 -9.87 -6.13 2.62
C ALA A 378 -9.87 -4.78 1.87
N TRP A 379 -8.70 -4.35 1.38
CA TRP A 379 -8.50 -3.00 0.86
C TRP A 379 -7.89 -3.00 -0.55
N PRO A 380 -8.31 -2.09 -1.42
CA PRO A 380 -7.60 -1.79 -2.66
C PRO A 380 -6.16 -1.39 -2.40
N GLY A 381 -5.26 -1.67 -3.33
CA GLY A 381 -3.82 -1.41 -3.19
C GLY A 381 -2.96 -2.51 -3.81
N TYR A 382 -1.66 -2.52 -3.54
CA TYR A 382 -0.75 -3.57 -3.99
C TYR A 382 -0.56 -4.62 -2.91
N HIS A 383 -0.66 -5.89 -3.28
CA HIS A 383 -0.56 -7.03 -2.36
C HIS A 383 0.39 -8.08 -2.90
N THR A 384 1.18 -8.67 -2.01
CA THR A 384 2.02 -9.83 -2.30
C THR A 384 1.54 -11.08 -1.56
N PHE A 385 1.68 -12.23 -2.21
CA PHE A 385 1.22 -13.53 -1.74
C PHE A 385 2.36 -14.53 -1.85
N SER A 386 2.77 -15.09 -0.72
CA SER A 386 3.81 -16.14 -0.70
C SER A 386 3.28 -17.42 -1.30
N LEU A 387 4.10 -18.11 -2.07
CA LEU A 387 3.76 -19.43 -2.59
C LEU A 387 3.84 -20.48 -1.46
N PRO A 388 2.86 -21.41 -1.35
CA PRO A 388 2.94 -22.50 -0.37
C PRO A 388 4.18 -23.38 -0.55
N GLN A 389 4.66 -23.49 -1.79
CA GLN A 389 5.89 -24.18 -2.16
C GLN A 389 6.64 -23.33 -3.19
N GLN A 390 7.94 -23.13 -2.97
CA GLN A 390 8.81 -22.42 -3.90
C GLN A 390 9.06 -23.28 -5.14
N ILE A 391 9.02 -22.65 -6.31
CA ILE A 391 9.09 -23.34 -7.60
C ILE A 391 10.38 -22.99 -8.30
N ASN A 392 11.23 -23.99 -8.53
CA ASN A 392 12.44 -23.82 -9.32
C ASN A 392 12.08 -23.63 -10.80
N ILE A 393 12.63 -22.59 -11.41
CA ILE A 393 12.57 -22.33 -12.83
C ILE A 393 13.98 -22.19 -13.40
N SER A 394 14.23 -22.84 -14.54
CA SER A 394 15.54 -22.79 -15.20
C SER A 394 15.62 -21.57 -16.10
N SER A 395 16.81 -21.00 -16.23
CA SER A 395 17.10 -19.89 -17.14
C SER A 395 16.60 -20.19 -18.56
N GLY A 396 15.95 -19.20 -19.17
CA GLY A 396 15.38 -19.27 -20.52
C GLY A 396 14.01 -19.94 -20.61
N ASN A 397 13.50 -20.54 -19.52
CA ASN A 397 12.16 -21.12 -19.53
C ASN A 397 11.09 -20.04 -19.37
N ASP A 398 10.01 -20.20 -20.13
CA ASP A 398 8.78 -19.46 -19.91
C ASP A 398 8.09 -19.91 -18.63
N PHE A 399 7.36 -18.99 -18.00
CA PHE A 399 6.34 -19.31 -17.02
C PHE A 399 5.19 -18.31 -17.13
N TYR A 400 4.00 -18.78 -16.74
CA TYR A 400 2.76 -18.04 -16.89
C TYR A 400 2.06 -17.94 -15.56
N ILE A 401 1.68 -16.73 -15.15
CA ILE A 401 0.90 -16.50 -13.94
C ILE A 401 -0.51 -16.13 -14.37
N LYS A 402 -1.44 -17.05 -14.09
CA LYS A 402 -2.87 -16.82 -14.20
C LYS A 402 -3.40 -16.33 -12.86
N VAL A 403 -4.15 -15.25 -12.90
CA VAL A 403 -4.76 -14.63 -11.73
C VAL A 403 -6.25 -14.56 -11.94
N ARG A 404 -7.03 -15.06 -10.97
CA ARG A 404 -8.47 -14.88 -10.93
C ARG A 404 -8.79 -13.77 -9.94
N TYR A 405 -9.46 -12.74 -10.40
CA TYR A 405 -9.97 -11.63 -9.61
C TYR A 405 -11.48 -11.79 -9.43
N ASN A 406 -11.97 -11.50 -8.24
CA ASN A 406 -13.37 -11.40 -7.93
C ASN A 406 -13.59 -10.11 -7.14
N THR A 407 -14.34 -9.17 -7.69
CA THR A 407 -14.57 -7.84 -7.11
C THR A 407 -16.06 -7.63 -6.88
N PRO A 408 -16.61 -8.09 -5.73
CA PRO A 408 -18.04 -8.04 -5.49
C PRO A 408 -18.62 -6.64 -5.69
N GLY A 409 -19.67 -6.52 -6.52
CA GLY A 409 -20.34 -5.25 -6.86
C GLY A 409 -19.56 -4.30 -7.76
N TYR A 410 -18.43 -4.73 -8.32
CA TYR A 410 -17.59 -3.92 -9.19
C TYR A 410 -17.16 -4.70 -10.43
N ASN A 411 -17.49 -4.16 -11.61
CA ASN A 411 -17.34 -4.87 -12.88
C ASN A 411 -16.02 -4.58 -13.61
N TYR A 412 -15.04 -3.98 -12.93
CA TYR A 412 -13.72 -3.69 -13.49
C TYR A 412 -12.60 -4.38 -12.70
N PRO A 413 -12.60 -5.72 -12.57
CA PRO A 413 -11.70 -6.45 -11.68
C PRO A 413 -10.20 -6.34 -11.98
N LEU A 414 -9.79 -6.06 -13.22
CA LEU A 414 -8.37 -6.15 -13.59
C LEU A 414 -7.70 -4.75 -13.54
N PRO A 415 -6.73 -4.52 -12.64
CA PRO A 415 -5.90 -3.32 -12.70
C PRO A 415 -4.93 -3.39 -13.88
N ILE A 416 -4.75 -2.24 -14.53
CA ILE A 416 -3.87 -2.12 -15.69
C ILE A 416 -2.95 -0.91 -15.60
N GLU A 417 -1.80 -1.06 -16.25
CA GLU A 417 -0.93 0.03 -16.66
C GLU A 417 -1.26 0.41 -18.11
N ARG A 418 -1.41 1.71 -18.39
CA ARG A 418 -1.64 2.22 -19.74
C ARG A 418 -1.16 3.65 -19.89
N LEU A 419 -0.98 4.07 -21.14
CA LEU A 419 -0.70 5.46 -21.50
C LEU A 419 -1.83 6.38 -21.04
N SER A 420 -1.50 7.41 -20.27
CA SER A 420 -2.31 8.59 -20.03
C SER A 420 -1.43 9.81 -20.28
N THR A 421 -1.70 10.52 -21.37
CA THR A 421 -0.98 11.73 -21.75
C THR A 421 -0.82 12.70 -20.58
N ASP A 422 0.39 13.25 -20.43
CA ASP A 422 0.78 14.19 -19.37
C ASP A 422 0.63 13.63 -17.93
N TYR A 423 0.58 12.31 -17.76
CA TYR A 423 0.48 11.66 -16.45
C TYR A 423 1.29 10.36 -16.33
N ALA A 424 1.03 9.39 -17.22
CA ALA A 424 1.68 8.07 -17.20
C ALA A 424 2.05 7.67 -18.63
N GLU A 425 3.33 7.44 -18.88
CA GLU A 425 3.88 7.13 -20.21
C GLU A 425 4.68 5.82 -20.18
N PRO A 426 4.02 4.68 -19.89
CA PRO A 426 4.68 3.40 -19.74
C PRO A 426 5.18 2.84 -21.08
N GLN A 427 6.15 1.94 -21.01
CA GLN A 427 6.55 1.10 -22.14
C GLN A 427 5.69 -0.16 -22.16
N ILE A 428 4.72 -0.23 -23.08
CA ILE A 428 3.80 -1.37 -23.14
C ILE A 428 4.44 -2.56 -23.85
N ALA A 429 4.41 -3.73 -23.22
CA ALA A 429 5.01 -4.95 -23.75
C ALA A 429 4.07 -5.74 -24.69
N ASP A 430 4.61 -6.30 -25.77
CA ASP A 430 3.85 -7.12 -26.72
C ASP A 430 4.00 -8.62 -26.47
N GLY A 431 2.90 -9.37 -26.62
CA GLY A 431 2.91 -10.84 -26.60
C GLY A 431 3.16 -11.46 -25.23
N VAL A 432 3.00 -10.69 -24.15
CA VAL A 432 3.27 -11.13 -22.78
C VAL A 432 2.03 -11.18 -21.88
N CYS A 433 0.94 -10.48 -22.23
CA CYS A 433 -0.23 -10.38 -21.35
C CYS A 433 -1.56 -10.64 -22.08
N TRP A 434 -2.50 -11.25 -21.36
CA TRP A 434 -3.83 -11.58 -21.85
C TRP A 434 -4.89 -11.44 -20.75
N ALA A 435 -6.09 -10.99 -21.12
CA ALA A 435 -7.26 -10.95 -20.24
C ALA A 435 -8.36 -11.92 -20.68
N SER A 436 -9.20 -12.34 -19.74
CA SER A 436 -10.32 -13.23 -20.00
C SER A 436 -11.47 -13.01 -19.02
N SER A 437 -12.71 -13.19 -19.47
CA SER A 437 -13.88 -13.25 -18.59
C SER A 437 -14.20 -14.67 -18.13
N SER A 438 -13.73 -15.69 -18.87
CA SER A 438 -13.98 -17.12 -18.55
C SER A 438 -12.80 -17.81 -17.89
N GLY A 439 -11.59 -17.29 -18.06
CA GLY A 439 -10.34 -17.94 -17.66
C GLY A 439 -9.90 -19.06 -18.60
N THR A 440 -10.53 -19.19 -19.77
CA THR A 440 -10.26 -20.23 -20.78
C THR A 440 -10.04 -19.67 -22.19
N THR A 441 -10.60 -18.51 -22.51
CA THR A 441 -10.39 -17.83 -23.81
C THR A 441 -9.69 -16.50 -23.57
N TRP A 442 -8.57 -16.27 -24.24
CA TRP A 442 -7.66 -15.18 -23.91
C TRP A 442 -7.61 -14.10 -24.98
N THR A 443 -7.83 -12.84 -24.60
CA THR A 443 -7.61 -11.67 -25.44
C THR A 443 -6.22 -11.11 -25.18
N ALA A 444 -5.38 -11.04 -26.21
CA ALA A 444 -4.03 -10.50 -26.09
C ALA A 444 -4.04 -8.99 -25.94
N TYR A 445 -3.21 -8.48 -25.03
CA TYR A 445 -2.90 -7.06 -24.88
C TYR A 445 -1.44 -6.80 -25.28
N GLY A 446 -1.13 -5.54 -25.55
CA GLY A 446 0.21 -5.11 -25.93
C GLY A 446 0.20 -3.90 -26.86
N ALA A 447 1.38 -3.32 -27.09
CA ALA A 447 1.54 -2.12 -27.91
C ALA A 447 1.05 -2.29 -29.36
N SER A 448 1.14 -3.50 -29.92
CA SER A 448 0.66 -3.81 -31.27
C SER A 448 -0.83 -4.18 -31.33
N GLN A 449 -1.53 -4.23 -30.18
CA GLN A 449 -2.93 -4.66 -30.09
C GLN A 449 -3.83 -3.42 -30.08
N ALA A 450 -4.40 -3.08 -31.23
CA ALA A 450 -5.21 -1.87 -31.41
C ALA A 450 -6.39 -1.80 -30.41
N GLY A 451 -6.44 -0.71 -29.64
CA GLY A 451 -7.44 -0.49 -28.60
C GLY A 451 -7.23 -1.34 -27.34
N LYS A 452 -6.10 -2.04 -27.23
CA LYS A 452 -5.67 -2.97 -26.17
C LYS A 452 -4.22 -2.72 -25.70
N GLU A 453 -3.73 -1.49 -25.87
CA GLU A 453 -2.38 -1.04 -25.52
C GLU A 453 -2.25 -0.82 -24.00
N ARG A 454 -2.00 -1.90 -23.26
CA ARG A 454 -1.91 -1.92 -21.79
C ARG A 454 -1.15 -3.15 -21.30
N ASP A 455 -0.60 -3.04 -20.10
CA ASP A 455 -0.05 -4.17 -19.35
C ASP A 455 -0.90 -4.49 -18.13
N LEU A 456 -0.94 -5.79 -17.77
CA LEU A 456 -1.58 -6.23 -16.55
C LEU A 456 -0.62 -6.05 -15.37
N CYS A 457 -1.12 -5.53 -14.25
CA CYS A 457 -0.29 -5.28 -13.08
C CYS A 457 -0.03 -6.56 -12.25
N ILE A 458 0.57 -7.59 -12.86
CA ILE A 458 0.86 -8.88 -12.24
C ILE A 458 2.38 -9.07 -12.19
N ARG A 459 2.91 -9.42 -11.03
CA ARG A 459 4.35 -9.56 -10.79
C ARG A 459 4.72 -10.91 -10.19
N ALA A 460 5.95 -11.35 -10.42
CA ALA A 460 6.56 -12.47 -9.74
C ALA A 460 7.81 -12.03 -8.98
N TYR A 461 8.05 -12.62 -7.82
CA TYR A 461 9.25 -12.40 -7.02
C TYR A 461 10.06 -13.69 -7.01
N THR A 462 11.36 -13.60 -7.29
CA THR A 462 12.23 -14.77 -7.33
C THR A 462 13.51 -14.54 -6.52
N LEU A 463 14.18 -15.64 -6.20
CA LEU A 463 15.52 -15.68 -5.63
C LEU A 463 16.38 -16.65 -6.46
N PRO A 464 17.72 -16.57 -6.44
CA PRO A 464 18.56 -17.58 -7.08
C PRO A 464 18.30 -18.97 -6.49
N GLN A 465 18.37 -20.02 -7.32
CA GLN A 465 18.32 -21.40 -6.82
C GLN A 465 19.52 -21.70 -5.90
N GLY A 466 19.30 -22.55 -4.89
CA GLY A 466 20.32 -22.87 -3.89
C GLY A 466 20.48 -21.82 -2.79
N THR A 467 19.78 -20.69 -2.91
CA THR A 467 19.65 -19.71 -1.83
C THR A 467 18.80 -20.31 -0.71
N ASP A 468 19.45 -20.71 0.38
CA ASP A 468 18.78 -21.13 1.60
C ASP A 468 18.35 -19.86 2.35
N GLU A 469 17.05 -19.60 2.47
CA GLU A 469 16.54 -18.37 3.13
C GLU A 469 17.00 -18.27 4.59
N LYS A 470 17.36 -19.40 5.21
CA LYS A 470 17.98 -19.45 6.53
C LYS A 470 19.39 -18.83 6.59
N LEU A 471 20.07 -18.69 5.45
CA LEU A 471 21.40 -18.10 5.32
C LEU A 471 21.37 -16.63 4.86
N LEU A 472 20.27 -16.14 4.27
CA LEU A 472 20.07 -14.73 3.92
C LEU A 472 19.44 -13.90 5.04
N LEU A 473 18.82 -14.54 6.03
CA LEU A 473 18.67 -13.94 7.35
C LEU A 473 20.08 -13.92 7.98
N SER A 474 20.85 -12.84 7.76
CA SER A 474 21.84 -12.44 8.76
C SER A 474 21.05 -12.27 10.05
N LYS A 475 20.99 -13.33 10.86
CA LYS A 475 20.11 -13.54 12.02
C LYS A 475 19.65 -12.23 12.64
N THR A 476 18.51 -11.71 12.17
CA THR A 476 17.81 -10.66 12.88
C THR A 476 17.40 -11.34 14.17
N GLU A 477 17.95 -10.87 15.28
CA GLU A 477 17.51 -11.34 16.58
C GLU A 477 15.99 -11.22 16.63
N THR A 478 15.29 -12.31 16.95
CA THR A 478 13.86 -12.35 17.14
C THR A 478 13.57 -12.54 18.62
N VAL A 479 12.58 -11.78 19.10
CA VAL A 479 12.05 -11.92 20.45
C VAL A 479 10.59 -12.33 20.38
N GLU A 480 10.31 -13.52 20.89
CA GLU A 480 8.99 -14.11 20.97
C GLU A 480 8.42 -13.95 22.39
N VAL A 481 7.11 -13.72 22.49
CA VAL A 481 6.40 -13.64 23.77
C VAL A 481 5.25 -14.64 23.76
N PHE A 482 5.36 -15.67 24.59
CA PHE A 482 4.41 -16.76 24.70
C PHE A 482 3.54 -16.59 25.94
N PRO A 483 2.21 -16.48 25.81
CA PRO A 483 1.34 -16.46 26.98
C PRO A 483 1.38 -17.82 27.69
N ASN A 484 1.37 -17.81 29.02
CA ASN A 484 1.22 -18.98 29.88
C ASN A 484 0.07 -18.74 30.88
N PRO A 485 -1.19 -18.77 30.41
CA PRO A 485 -2.35 -18.37 31.21
C PRO A 485 -2.54 -19.24 32.45
N ALA A 486 -2.20 -20.52 32.38
CA ALA A 486 -2.33 -21.47 33.50
C ALA A 486 -1.44 -21.11 34.71
N GLN A 487 -0.43 -20.26 34.51
CA GLN A 487 0.51 -19.84 35.56
C GLN A 487 0.44 -18.33 35.84
N ASN A 488 -0.56 -17.62 35.29
CA ASN A 488 -0.64 -16.16 35.32
C ASN A 488 0.70 -15.52 34.93
N ALA A 489 1.26 -15.96 33.80
CA ALA A 489 2.57 -15.54 33.34
C ALA A 489 2.65 -15.50 31.81
N PHE A 490 3.74 -14.96 31.30
CA PHE A 490 4.17 -15.15 29.92
C PHE A 490 5.69 -15.37 29.86
N THR A 491 6.14 -16.07 28.84
CA THR A 491 7.55 -16.34 28.58
C THR A 491 8.05 -15.46 27.45
N ILE A 492 9.14 -14.75 27.67
CA ILE A 492 9.90 -14.05 26.63
C ILE A 492 11.08 -14.92 26.24
N LYS A 493 11.32 -15.08 24.93
CA LYS A 493 12.47 -15.83 24.41
C LYS A 493 13.15 -15.04 23.29
N SER A 494 14.48 -14.93 23.37
CA SER A 494 15.34 -14.45 22.28
C SER A 494 16.08 -15.64 21.67
N ASP A 495 16.27 -15.63 20.35
CA ASP A 495 16.91 -16.67 19.58
C ASP A 495 18.43 -16.47 19.36
N VAL A 496 18.94 -15.25 19.59
CA VAL A 496 20.34 -14.90 19.27
C VAL A 496 21.02 -14.00 20.31
N GLY A 497 20.28 -13.25 21.13
CA GLY A 497 20.86 -12.33 22.12
C GLY A 497 20.30 -12.47 23.54
N ALA A 498 21.12 -12.12 24.53
CA ALA A 498 20.66 -12.10 25.91
C ALA A 498 19.67 -10.96 26.13
N ILE A 499 18.58 -11.24 26.83
CA ILE A 499 17.63 -10.24 27.28
C ILE A 499 18.26 -9.52 28.48
N ILE A 500 18.53 -8.23 28.33
CA ILE A 500 19.21 -7.44 29.36
C ILE A 500 18.26 -6.52 30.13
N LYS A 501 17.09 -6.21 29.56
CA LYS A 501 16.06 -5.42 30.25
C LYS A 501 14.67 -5.72 29.72
N ILE A 502 13.69 -5.78 30.60
CA ILE A 502 12.26 -5.84 30.27
C ILE A 502 11.57 -4.73 31.06
N GLU A 503 10.86 -3.86 30.36
CA GLU A 503 10.03 -2.80 30.95
C GLU A 503 8.57 -3.02 30.53
N MET A 504 7.65 -2.92 31.48
CA MET A 504 6.22 -3.03 31.23
C MET A 504 5.54 -1.73 31.60
N MET A 505 4.78 -1.17 30.66
CA MET A 505 4.04 0.07 30.81
C MET A 505 2.54 -0.22 30.73
N ASN A 506 1.73 0.48 31.53
CA ASN A 506 0.28 0.44 31.37
C ASN A 506 -0.15 1.25 30.12
N SER A 507 -1.46 1.26 29.82
CA SER A 507 -2.03 2.01 28.70
C SER A 507 -1.82 3.53 28.75
N GLU A 508 -1.50 4.07 29.93
CA GLU A 508 -1.18 5.49 30.15
C GLU A 508 0.33 5.78 29.95
N GLY A 509 1.14 4.77 29.60
CA GLY A 509 2.59 4.89 29.44
C GLY A 509 3.37 4.90 30.76
N LYS A 510 2.71 4.67 31.91
CA LYS A 510 3.37 4.58 33.21
C LYS A 510 4.05 3.22 33.37
N LEU A 511 5.33 3.24 33.74
CA LEU A 511 6.09 2.04 34.07
C LEU A 511 5.46 1.33 35.29
N VAL A 512 4.99 0.11 35.09
CA VAL A 512 4.38 -0.73 36.14
C VAL A 512 5.31 -1.84 36.61
N SER A 513 6.28 -2.24 35.78
CA SER A 513 7.29 -3.22 36.16
C SER A 513 8.57 -3.05 35.34
N LYS A 514 9.71 -3.34 35.96
CA LYS A 514 11.03 -3.32 35.34
C LYS A 514 11.85 -4.49 35.86
N ILE A 515 12.48 -5.22 34.95
CA ILE A 515 13.33 -6.37 35.24
C ILE A 515 14.63 -6.23 34.44
N GLU A 516 15.76 -6.49 35.08
CA GLU A 516 17.09 -6.52 34.46
C GLU A 516 17.65 -7.94 34.66
N PRO A 517 17.40 -8.87 33.71
CA PRO A 517 17.91 -10.23 33.80
C PRO A 517 19.44 -10.25 33.68
N ASP A 518 20.07 -11.29 34.23
CA ASP A 518 21.51 -11.52 34.01
C ASP A 518 21.82 -11.59 32.51
N GLN A 519 22.95 -10.99 32.11
CA GLN A 519 23.35 -10.73 30.71
C GLN A 519 23.61 -12.00 29.85
N GLN A 520 23.17 -13.17 30.30
CA GLN A 520 23.25 -14.45 29.59
C GLN A 520 21.88 -15.11 29.36
N ASN A 521 20.80 -14.58 29.93
CA ASN A 521 19.49 -15.22 29.82
C ASN A 521 18.83 -14.93 28.46
N THR A 522 18.57 -15.99 27.69
CA THR A 522 17.84 -15.94 26.41
C THR A 522 16.35 -16.31 26.58
N LYS A 523 15.93 -16.69 27.79
CA LYS A 523 14.55 -17.00 28.14
C LYS A 523 14.24 -16.38 29.50
N PHE A 524 13.09 -15.72 29.61
CA PHE A 524 12.62 -15.10 30.84
C PHE A 524 11.14 -15.36 31.05
N GLU A 525 10.72 -15.65 32.28
CA GLU A 525 9.32 -15.84 32.63
C GLU A 525 8.85 -14.67 33.50
N PHE A 526 7.77 -14.02 33.07
CA PHE A 526 7.23 -12.84 33.70
C PHE A 526 5.87 -13.16 34.32
N ASN A 527 5.77 -13.01 35.65
CA ASN A 527 4.55 -13.24 36.40
C ASN A 527 3.62 -12.01 36.34
N THR A 528 2.36 -12.21 35.97
CA THR A 528 1.34 -11.17 35.83
C THR A 528 0.30 -11.18 36.95
N SER A 529 0.44 -12.02 37.98
CA SER A 529 -0.55 -12.18 39.06
C SER A 529 -0.80 -10.91 39.89
N ALA A 530 0.16 -9.98 39.89
CA ALA A 530 0.05 -8.70 40.60
C ALA A 530 -0.51 -7.55 39.73
N LEU A 531 -0.86 -7.82 38.48
CA LEU A 531 -1.37 -6.83 37.52
C LEU A 531 -2.88 -6.96 37.37
N SER A 532 -3.57 -5.83 37.22
CA SER A 532 -4.99 -5.81 36.89
C SER A 532 -5.20 -6.16 35.41
N SER A 533 -6.42 -6.57 35.04
CA SER A 533 -6.83 -6.68 33.64
C SER A 533 -6.66 -5.34 32.92
N GLY A 534 -6.30 -5.39 31.63
CA GLY A 534 -5.99 -4.20 30.83
C GLY A 534 -4.95 -4.43 29.74
N VAL A 535 -4.66 -3.36 28.98
CA VAL A 535 -3.63 -3.36 27.93
C VAL A 535 -2.30 -2.84 28.49
N TYR A 536 -1.24 -3.56 28.18
CA TYR A 536 0.13 -3.23 28.57
C TYR A 536 1.07 -3.28 27.38
N PHE A 537 2.11 -2.46 27.43
CA PHE A 537 3.16 -2.40 26.43
C PHE A 537 4.48 -2.84 27.04
N LEU A 538 5.08 -3.87 26.47
CA LEU A 538 6.39 -4.35 26.84
C LEU A 538 7.43 -3.72 25.95
N ARG A 539 8.51 -3.28 26.56
CA ARG A 539 9.78 -2.96 25.91
C ARG A 539 10.81 -3.98 26.35
N ILE A 540 11.31 -4.76 25.41
CA ILE A 540 12.28 -5.82 25.62
C ILE A 540 13.58 -5.38 24.99
N VAL A 541 14.61 -5.16 25.81
CA VAL A 541 15.93 -4.76 25.36
C VAL A 541 16.84 -5.97 25.41
N THR A 542 17.45 -6.26 24.27
CA THR A 542 18.48 -7.28 24.13
C THR A 542 19.83 -6.60 24.00
N LYS A 543 20.91 -7.38 23.94
CA LYS A 543 22.24 -6.83 23.68
C LYS A 543 22.33 -6.05 22.36
N ASN A 544 21.53 -6.43 21.35
CA ASN A 544 21.66 -5.89 20.00
C ASN A 544 20.50 -4.97 19.59
N ASN A 545 19.30 -5.13 20.16
CA ASN A 545 18.08 -4.46 19.70
C ASN A 545 17.08 -4.16 20.84
N THR A 546 16.03 -3.39 20.50
CA THR A 546 14.88 -3.15 21.39
C THR A 546 13.58 -3.52 20.66
N TYR A 547 12.73 -4.32 21.31
CA TYR A 547 11.47 -4.82 20.77
C TYR A 547 10.30 -4.30 21.59
N PHE A 548 9.18 -4.03 20.93
CA PHE A 548 7.93 -3.67 21.59
C PHE A 548 6.84 -4.72 21.35
N ARG A 549 6.08 -5.05 22.39
CA ARG A 549 4.97 -6.01 22.33
C ARG A 549 3.78 -5.51 23.12
N LYS A 550 2.59 -5.60 22.53
CA LYS A 550 1.33 -5.38 23.24
C LYS A 550 0.91 -6.67 23.91
N ILE A 551 0.53 -6.60 25.19
CA ILE A 551 -0.11 -7.70 25.92
C ILE A 551 -1.44 -7.20 26.46
N THR A 552 -2.47 -8.02 26.31
CA THR A 552 -3.77 -7.78 26.93
C THR A 552 -3.95 -8.82 28.04
N LEU A 553 -4.10 -8.35 29.28
CA LEU A 553 -4.49 -9.18 30.40
C LEU A 553 -6.01 -9.14 30.53
N ILE A 554 -6.64 -10.30 30.52
CA ILE A 554 -8.08 -10.49 30.72
C ILE A 554 -8.27 -11.21 32.06
N GLU A 555 -9.39 -10.95 32.74
CA GLU A 555 -9.77 -11.67 33.97
C GLU A 555 -10.13 -13.13 33.72
#